data_AF-W8CBH1-F1
#
_entry.id   AF-W8CBH1-F1
#
_cell.length_a   1.000
_cell.length_b   1.000
_cell.length_c   1.000
_cell.angle_alpha   90.00
_cell.angle_beta   90.00
_cell.angle_gamma   90.00
#
_symmetry.space_group_name_H-M   'P 1'
#
loop_
_entity.id
_entity.type
_entity.pdbx_description
1 polymer ?
#
loop_
_entity_poly.entity_id
_entity_poly.type
_entity_poly.pdbx_seq_one_letter_code
_entity_poly.pdbx_strand_id
1 'polypeptide(L)'
;MAKESNSFRFLLVASALASLVALSTQSCALREYETGLVCVCNAKYCDYLADPTPKEEYEFAVVSTSKAGLRFETLTGLFNLYKKYYIFDYDMDLGRVLPASTIGSVQIEIAREKRTQKIPDFSGSFQGAVSQILQQLPKALQEHIYKSFYSQQGIGLNLLRSATTSGVGVKSSQKTAPILGSWARGEQFAQTLLQDIEQGFNGWFDWNLVLDEEGSPNYAENYEDAPIIANLTSRLEFYRQPMFYSMGHFTKFLPKGSVRISAESTNPQVSTVAFLRPDQSVAVLVINSESAGIDLGLQDNLRGGVLFKLPPNSIHTILYK
;
A
#
# COMPACT_ATOMS: atom_id res chain seq x y z
N MET A 1 71.53 -7.97 38.39
CA MET A 1 71.20 -6.53 38.34
C MET A 1 70.36 -6.28 37.10
N ALA A 2 69.15 -5.72 37.28
CA ALA A 2 68.35 -4.96 36.29
C ALA A 2 67.96 -5.67 34.96
N LYS A 3 66.74 -5.60 34.43
CA LYS A 3 65.46 -4.96 34.77
C LYS A 3 64.46 -5.52 33.75
N GLU A 4 63.32 -6.05 34.19
CA GLU A 4 62.21 -6.42 33.32
C GLU A 4 61.62 -5.18 32.62
N SER A 5 61.29 -5.30 31.34
CA SER A 5 60.45 -4.35 30.61
C SER A 5 59.50 -5.12 29.70
N ASN A 6 58.27 -5.31 30.20
CA ASN A 6 57.15 -5.88 29.46
C ASN A 6 56.63 -4.85 28.45
N SER A 7 56.75 -5.16 27.15
CA SER A 7 56.09 -4.44 26.07
C SER A 7 54.79 -5.19 25.70
N PHE A 8 53.66 -4.68 26.19
CA PHE A 8 52.32 -5.10 25.76
C PHE A 8 52.04 -4.51 24.37
N ARG A 9 52.04 -5.34 23.32
CA ARG A 9 51.55 -4.97 21.99
C ARG A 9 50.06 -5.32 21.89
N PHE A 10 49.19 -4.33 22.08
CA PHE A 10 47.79 -4.42 21.67
C PHE A 10 47.71 -4.29 20.14
N LEU A 11 47.44 -5.40 19.45
CA LEU A 11 47.00 -5.37 18.06
C LEU A 11 45.49 -5.11 18.05
N LEU A 12 45.12 -3.89 17.66
CA LEU A 12 43.76 -3.46 17.38
C LEU A 12 43.16 -4.33 16.26
N VAL A 13 42.19 -5.19 16.62
CA VAL A 13 41.28 -5.79 15.64
C VAL A 13 40.26 -4.73 15.28
N ALA A 14 40.43 -4.12 14.10
CA ALA A 14 39.43 -3.23 13.53
C ALA A 14 38.20 -4.05 13.14
N SER A 15 37.18 -4.05 14.00
CA SER A 15 35.86 -4.56 13.66
C SER A 15 35.21 -3.60 12.67
N ALA A 16 35.10 -4.03 11.40
CA ALA A 16 34.23 -3.38 10.44
C ALA A 16 32.79 -3.55 10.94
N LEU A 17 32.24 -2.52 11.59
CA LEU A 17 30.79 -2.39 11.75
C LEU A 17 30.21 -2.22 10.35
N ALA A 18 29.73 -3.32 9.79
CA ALA A 18 28.74 -3.26 8.73
C ALA A 18 27.50 -2.60 9.32
N SER A 19 27.26 -1.34 8.95
CA SER A 19 26.05 -0.62 9.27
C SER A 19 24.87 -1.43 8.73
N LEU A 20 24.16 -2.14 9.61
CA LEU A 20 22.80 -2.59 9.34
C LEU A 20 21.99 -1.31 9.10
N VAL A 21 21.80 -0.94 7.84
CA VAL A 21 20.76 0.01 7.46
C VAL A 21 19.45 -0.71 7.76
N ALA A 22 18.92 -0.49 8.96
CA ALA A 22 17.55 -0.82 9.26
C ALA A 22 16.71 -0.09 8.20
N LEU A 23 16.00 -0.84 7.36
CA LEU A 23 15.00 -0.29 6.45
C LEU A 23 13.90 0.31 7.34
N SER A 24 14.04 1.58 7.68
CA SER A 24 13.07 2.28 8.51
C SER A 24 11.78 2.43 7.73
N THR A 25 10.72 1.77 8.19
CA THR A 25 9.35 2.09 7.81
C THR A 25 9.07 3.50 8.31
N GLN A 26 8.89 4.44 7.39
CA GLN A 26 8.64 5.84 7.72
C GLN A 26 7.13 6.04 7.65
N SER A 27 6.52 6.37 8.79
CA SER A 27 5.07 6.49 8.90
C SER A 27 4.51 7.65 8.07
N CYS A 28 3.23 7.65 7.79
CA CYS A 28 2.60 8.76 7.09
C CYS A 28 2.63 10.06 7.93
N ALA A 29 3.08 11.17 7.34
CA ALA A 29 2.83 12.51 7.88
C ALA A 29 1.39 12.92 7.54
N LEU A 30 0.43 12.45 8.35
CA LEU A 30 -0.99 12.67 8.14
C LEU A 30 -1.34 14.16 8.19
N ARG A 31 -2.14 14.62 7.22
CA ARG A 31 -2.78 15.93 7.22
C ARG A 31 -4.26 15.79 6.94
N GLU A 32 -5.06 16.44 7.77
CA GLU A 32 -6.52 16.46 7.68
C GLU A 32 -7.00 17.61 6.78
N TYR A 33 -7.93 17.28 5.89
CA TYR A 33 -8.71 18.19 5.05
C TYR A 33 -10.19 17.91 5.29
N GLU A 34 -11.06 18.83 4.87
CA GLU A 34 -12.52 18.69 5.05
C GLU A 34 -13.08 17.36 4.52
N THR A 35 -12.44 16.79 3.50
CA THR A 35 -12.90 15.58 2.80
C THR A 35 -12.16 14.30 3.20
N GLY A 36 -11.13 14.39 4.06
CA GLY A 36 -10.41 13.23 4.60
C GLY A 36 -8.92 13.46 4.84
N LEU A 37 -8.15 12.38 4.83
CA LEU A 37 -6.75 12.35 5.26
C LEU A 37 -5.79 12.03 4.10
N VAL A 38 -4.75 12.85 3.96
CA VAL A 38 -3.63 12.62 3.02
C VAL A 38 -2.32 12.43 3.77
N CYS A 39 -1.32 11.87 3.09
CA CYS A 39 0.06 11.88 3.57
C CYS A 39 0.87 12.92 2.84
N VAL A 40 1.54 13.77 3.61
CA VAL A 40 2.34 14.86 3.06
C VAL A 40 3.78 14.41 2.88
N CYS A 41 4.29 14.62 1.67
CA CYS A 41 5.71 14.47 1.37
C CYS A 41 6.31 15.82 0.99
N ASN A 42 7.52 16.08 1.46
CA ASN A 42 8.29 17.28 1.14
C ASN A 42 9.73 16.91 0.76
N ALA A 43 10.60 17.90 0.53
CA ALA A 43 11.97 17.67 0.07
C ALA A 43 12.85 16.84 1.03
N LYS A 44 12.46 16.69 2.30
CA LYS A 44 13.22 15.98 3.33
C LYS A 44 12.54 14.71 3.82
N TYR A 45 11.26 14.53 3.52
CA TYR A 45 10.43 13.52 4.16
C TYR A 45 9.39 12.97 3.20
N CYS A 46 9.25 11.66 3.17
CA CYS A 46 8.12 10.99 2.56
C CYS A 46 7.98 9.59 3.18
N ASP A 47 6.76 9.10 3.33
CA ASP A 47 6.52 7.77 3.87
C ASP A 47 6.94 6.67 2.88
N TYR A 48 7.46 5.57 3.40
CA TYR A 48 7.90 4.42 2.63
C TYR A 48 7.72 3.15 3.43
N LEU A 49 7.40 2.05 2.73
CA LEU A 49 7.25 0.74 3.33
C LEU A 49 8.24 -0.22 2.65
N ALA A 50 9.09 -0.88 3.43
CA ALA A 50 9.84 -2.04 2.96
C ALA A 50 8.90 -3.25 2.88
N ASP A 51 9.11 -4.18 1.94
CA ASP A 51 8.27 -5.39 1.85
C ASP A 51 8.35 -6.18 3.17
N PRO A 52 7.25 -6.29 3.95
CA PRO A 52 7.26 -6.94 5.25
C PRO A 52 6.98 -8.45 5.15
N THR A 53 7.04 -9.02 3.93
CA THR A 53 6.83 -10.46 3.71
C THR A 53 7.74 -11.28 4.64
N PRO A 54 7.16 -12.13 5.52
CA PRO A 54 7.94 -12.90 6.48
C PRO A 54 8.89 -13.90 5.84
N LYS A 55 10.00 -14.18 6.53
CA LYS A 55 10.98 -15.19 6.10
C LYS A 55 10.62 -16.57 6.61
N GLU A 56 10.09 -16.63 7.82
CA GLU A 56 9.75 -17.86 8.51
C GLU A 56 8.33 -18.32 8.15
N GLU A 57 8.14 -19.63 8.18
CA GLU A 57 6.90 -20.27 7.75
C GLU A 57 5.71 -20.07 8.69
N TYR A 58 5.97 -19.86 9.98
CA TYR A 58 4.94 -19.70 11.02
C TYR A 58 4.60 -18.23 11.28
N GLU A 59 5.25 -17.31 10.58
CA GLU A 59 5.05 -15.86 10.71
C GLU A 59 4.08 -15.35 9.65
N PHE A 60 3.37 -14.27 10.00
CA PHE A 60 2.61 -13.46 9.06
C PHE A 60 2.94 -11.98 9.26
N ALA A 61 2.69 -11.18 8.23
CA ALA A 61 2.61 -9.73 8.30
C ALA A 61 1.27 -9.26 7.73
N VAL A 62 0.61 -8.31 8.40
CA VAL A 62 -0.59 -7.63 7.89
C VAL A 62 -0.25 -6.17 7.66
N VAL A 63 -0.40 -5.72 6.42
CA VAL A 63 -0.30 -4.32 6.05
C VAL A 63 -1.69 -3.74 5.96
N SER A 64 -1.95 -2.60 6.59
CA SER A 64 -3.28 -2.03 6.75
C SER A 64 -3.35 -0.56 6.33
N THR A 65 -4.43 -0.21 5.63
CA THR A 65 -4.82 1.16 5.31
C THR A 65 -6.30 1.36 5.65
N SER A 66 -6.67 2.48 6.27
CA SER A 66 -8.05 2.73 6.72
C SER A 66 -8.51 4.15 6.40
N LYS A 67 -9.83 4.34 6.47
CA LYS A 67 -10.45 5.66 6.43
C LYS A 67 -9.95 6.58 7.56
N ALA A 68 -9.75 6.04 8.76
CA ALA A 68 -9.37 6.84 9.92
C ALA A 68 -7.87 7.20 9.99
N GLY A 69 -7.02 6.58 9.16
CA GLY A 69 -5.65 7.11 8.95
C GLY A 69 -4.53 6.10 8.90
N LEU A 70 -4.79 4.78 8.99
CA LEU A 70 -3.74 3.78 8.75
C LEU A 70 -3.24 3.92 7.31
N ARG A 71 -1.93 3.88 7.14
CA ARG A 71 -1.24 4.06 5.85
C ARG A 71 -0.07 3.09 5.81
N PHE A 72 -0.29 1.93 5.21
CA PHE A 72 0.67 0.82 5.22
C PHE A 72 1.18 0.45 6.63
N GLU A 73 0.31 0.56 7.62
CA GLU A 73 0.63 0.18 8.99
C GLU A 73 0.83 -1.33 9.06
N THR A 74 1.93 -1.78 9.66
CA THR A 74 2.35 -3.18 9.60
C THR A 74 2.26 -3.83 10.98
N LEU A 75 1.48 -4.91 11.06
CA LEU A 75 1.42 -5.77 12.23
C LEU A 75 1.98 -7.15 11.88
N THR A 76 2.96 -7.63 12.64
CA THR A 76 3.53 -8.97 12.48
C THR A 76 3.07 -9.89 13.59
N GLY A 77 2.96 -11.18 13.30
CA GLY A 77 2.59 -12.16 14.31
C GLY A 77 2.87 -13.59 13.86
N LEU A 78 2.43 -14.53 14.68
CA LEU A 78 2.57 -15.97 14.44
C LEU A 78 1.19 -16.60 14.19
N PHE A 79 1.13 -17.57 13.28
CA PHE A 79 -0.07 -18.40 13.09
C PHE A 79 -0.42 -19.10 14.39
N ASN A 80 -1.59 -18.76 14.94
CA ASN A 80 -2.13 -19.34 16.14
C ASN A 80 -3.64 -19.15 16.18
N LEU A 81 -4.39 -20.24 16.02
CA LEU A 81 -5.85 -20.26 16.01
C LEU A 81 -6.48 -19.79 17.33
N TYR A 82 -5.74 -19.84 18.44
CA TYR A 82 -6.22 -19.45 19.76
C TYR A 82 -5.92 -17.98 20.10
N LYS A 83 -5.15 -17.28 19.26
CA LYS A 83 -4.80 -15.88 19.46
C LYS A 83 -5.48 -15.01 18.39
N LYS A 84 -6.29 -14.06 18.86
CA LYS A 84 -6.85 -13.00 18.02
C LYS A 84 -5.91 -11.80 18.00
N TYR A 85 -5.55 -11.34 16.80
CA TYR A 85 -4.73 -10.15 16.59
C TYR A 85 -5.63 -8.95 16.32
N TYR A 86 -5.34 -7.82 16.95
CA TYR A 86 -6.14 -6.61 16.85
C TYR A 86 -5.40 -5.58 16.01
N ILE A 87 -6.02 -5.12 14.93
CA ILE A 87 -5.52 -4.01 14.13
C ILE A 87 -6.21 -2.76 14.64
N PHE A 88 -5.48 -1.97 15.42
CA PHE A 88 -5.96 -0.70 15.94
C PHE A 88 -5.89 0.34 14.83
N ASP A 89 -6.94 1.13 14.74
CA ASP A 89 -7.08 2.23 13.80
C ASP A 89 -6.79 3.54 14.53
N TYR A 90 -6.49 4.60 13.78
CA TYR A 90 -6.06 5.87 14.34
C TYR A 90 -7.10 6.48 15.30
N ASP A 91 -8.39 6.33 14.99
CA ASP A 91 -9.48 6.78 15.88
C ASP A 91 -9.56 5.96 17.18
N MET A 92 -9.14 4.69 17.17
CA MET A 92 -9.08 3.86 18.38
C MET A 92 -7.87 4.24 19.25
N ASP A 93 -6.71 4.52 18.64
CA ASP A 93 -5.52 4.95 19.36
C ASP A 93 -5.68 6.34 20.00
N LEU A 94 -6.47 7.22 19.37
CA LEU A 94 -6.85 8.52 19.92
C LEU A 94 -8.03 8.45 20.90
N GLY A 95 -8.58 7.26 21.18
CA GLY A 95 -9.72 7.07 22.09
C GLY A 95 -11.03 7.69 21.59
N ARG A 96 -11.14 8.00 20.29
CA ARG A 96 -12.32 8.61 19.66
C ARG A 96 -13.42 7.59 19.38
N VAL A 97 -13.06 6.33 19.21
CA VAL A 97 -13.99 5.22 18.94
C VAL A 97 -13.69 4.06 19.89
N LEU A 98 -14.72 3.47 20.48
CA LEU A 98 -14.59 2.24 21.27
C LEU A 98 -14.30 1.05 20.34
N PRO A 99 -13.42 0.11 20.72
CA PRO A 99 -13.00 -1.02 19.87
C PRO A 99 -14.09 -2.10 19.61
N ALA A 100 -15.38 -1.76 19.67
CA ALA A 100 -16.40 -2.71 20.10
C ALA A 100 -17.65 -2.86 19.21
N SER A 101 -17.92 -2.07 18.16
CA SER A 101 -19.01 -2.44 17.25
C SER A 101 -18.48 -3.41 16.19
N THR A 102 -18.93 -4.67 16.29
CA THR A 102 -18.61 -5.73 15.33
C THR A 102 -19.89 -6.14 14.64
N ILE A 103 -19.94 -6.09 13.31
CA ILE A 103 -21.13 -6.49 12.56
C ILE A 103 -21.15 -8.00 12.24
N GLY A 104 -20.07 -8.74 12.52
CA GLY A 104 -20.09 -10.19 12.48
C GLY A 104 -18.72 -10.84 12.42
N SER A 105 -18.73 -12.17 12.36
CA SER A 105 -17.56 -13.00 12.07
C SER A 105 -17.55 -13.42 10.61
N VAL A 106 -16.42 -13.26 9.93
CA VAL A 106 -16.21 -13.67 8.54
C VAL A 106 -15.10 -14.71 8.51
N GLN A 107 -15.29 -15.77 7.73
CA GLN A 107 -14.23 -16.74 7.45
C GLN A 107 -13.80 -16.61 5.99
N ILE A 108 -12.49 -16.64 5.76
CA ILE A 108 -11.89 -16.71 4.44
C ILE A 108 -11.11 -18.01 4.33
N GLU A 109 -11.50 -18.86 3.38
CA GLU A 109 -10.85 -20.14 3.11
C GLU A 109 -9.94 -20.03 1.89
N ILE A 110 -8.66 -20.38 2.05
CA ILE A 110 -7.64 -20.35 1.00
C ILE A 110 -7.33 -21.77 0.53
N ALA A 111 -7.46 -21.99 -0.79
CA ALA A 111 -7.09 -23.25 -1.44
C ALA A 111 -5.99 -23.01 -2.48
N ARG A 112 -4.73 -23.28 -2.10
CA ARG A 112 -3.51 -22.98 -2.87
C ARG A 112 -3.39 -23.76 -4.20
N GLU A 113 -4.06 -24.89 -4.29
CA GLU A 113 -4.11 -25.80 -5.45
C GLU A 113 -5.08 -25.32 -6.54
N LYS A 114 -6.12 -24.58 -6.17
CA LYS A 114 -7.10 -24.01 -7.10
C LYS A 114 -6.55 -22.72 -7.70
N ARG A 115 -5.73 -22.86 -8.74
CA ARG A 115 -5.05 -21.76 -9.44
C ARG A 115 -5.83 -21.28 -10.64
N THR A 116 -5.88 -19.97 -10.84
CA THR A 116 -6.53 -19.33 -11.99
C THR A 116 -5.50 -18.51 -12.78
N GLN A 117 -5.76 -17.24 -13.07
CA GLN A 117 -4.89 -16.44 -13.91
C GLN A 117 -3.60 -15.98 -13.20
N LYS A 118 -2.57 -15.70 -13.98
CA LYS A 118 -1.37 -14.99 -13.50
C LYS A 118 -1.68 -13.51 -13.38
N ILE A 119 -1.22 -12.89 -12.31
CA ILE A 119 -1.34 -11.45 -12.15
C ILE A 119 -0.48 -10.74 -13.18
N PRO A 120 -1.05 -9.75 -13.85
CA PRO A 120 -0.37 -8.96 -14.85
C PRO A 120 0.52 -7.91 -14.23
N ASP A 121 1.21 -7.20 -15.12
CA ASP A 121 1.93 -6.01 -14.76
C ASP A 121 0.95 -4.86 -14.43
N PHE A 122 1.31 -4.05 -13.44
CA PHE A 122 0.58 -2.85 -13.04
C PHE A 122 1.32 -1.60 -13.50
N SER A 123 0.57 -0.62 -13.99
CA SER A 123 1.14 0.60 -14.56
C SER A 123 0.36 1.84 -14.16
N GLY A 124 0.95 3.00 -14.44
CA GLY A 124 0.21 4.23 -14.69
C GLY A 124 0.80 5.00 -15.85
N SER A 125 0.17 6.11 -16.22
CA SER A 125 0.62 6.96 -17.33
C SER A 125 1.41 8.17 -16.84
N PHE A 126 2.59 8.37 -17.43
CA PHE A 126 3.34 9.63 -17.36
C PHE A 126 3.07 10.41 -18.65
N GLN A 127 2.01 11.22 -18.63
CA GLN A 127 1.63 12.06 -19.77
C GLN A 127 2.36 13.41 -19.76
N GLY A 128 2.15 14.21 -20.80
CA GLY A 128 2.70 15.57 -20.88
C GLY A 128 2.32 16.43 -19.66
N ALA A 129 1.10 16.24 -19.12
CA ALA A 129 0.64 16.90 -17.91
C ALA A 129 1.53 16.60 -16.69
N VAL A 130 1.82 15.31 -16.46
CA VAL A 130 2.70 14.87 -15.38
C VAL A 130 4.11 15.47 -15.55
N SER A 131 4.65 15.44 -16.77
CA SER A 131 5.97 16.02 -17.08
C SER A 131 6.02 17.52 -16.78
N GLN A 132 4.99 18.27 -17.14
CA GLN A 132 4.89 19.70 -16.88
C GLN A 132 4.80 20.03 -15.39
N ILE A 133 4.10 19.21 -14.59
CA ILE A 133 4.05 19.36 -13.14
C ILE A 133 5.43 19.11 -12.54
N LEU A 134 6.08 18.01 -12.91
CA LEU A 134 7.39 17.65 -12.37
C LEU A 134 8.45 18.73 -12.62
N GLN A 135 8.45 19.35 -13.81
CA GLN A 135 9.38 20.44 -14.15
C GLN A 135 9.23 21.68 -13.24
N GLN A 136 8.08 21.86 -12.60
CA GLN A 136 7.82 22.96 -11.68
C GLN A 136 8.21 22.64 -10.23
N LEU A 137 8.47 21.37 -9.90
CA LEU A 137 8.83 20.93 -8.56
C LEU A 137 10.36 20.86 -8.38
N PRO A 138 10.88 21.12 -7.16
CA PRO A 138 12.27 20.86 -6.82
C PRO A 138 12.67 19.40 -7.08
N LYS A 139 13.94 19.17 -7.48
CA LYS A 139 14.47 17.82 -7.78
C LYS A 139 14.21 16.80 -6.67
N ALA A 140 14.35 17.19 -5.40
CA ALA A 140 14.08 16.31 -4.26
C ALA A 140 12.63 15.79 -4.24
N LEU A 141 11.65 16.62 -4.60
CA LEU A 141 10.25 16.18 -4.69
C LEU A 141 10.04 15.24 -5.88
N GLN A 142 10.65 15.56 -7.03
CA GLN A 142 10.58 14.68 -8.20
C GLN A 142 11.12 13.29 -7.87
N GLU A 143 12.28 13.21 -7.20
CA GLU A 143 12.87 11.96 -6.72
C GLU A 143 11.92 11.21 -5.78
N HIS A 144 11.31 11.91 -4.81
CA HIS A 144 10.33 11.29 -3.93
C HIS A 144 9.11 10.76 -4.70
N ILE A 145 8.61 11.47 -5.72
CA ILE A 145 7.50 11.01 -6.57
C ILE A 145 7.89 9.75 -7.35
N TYR A 146 9.03 9.76 -8.04
CA TYR A 146 9.51 8.58 -8.77
C TYR A 146 9.73 7.39 -7.84
N LYS A 147 10.34 7.64 -6.66
CA LYS A 147 10.57 6.63 -5.64
C LYS A 147 9.25 6.07 -5.09
N SER A 148 8.21 6.90 -4.97
CA SER A 148 6.87 6.48 -4.51
C SER A 148 6.27 5.41 -5.42
N PHE A 149 6.41 5.55 -6.74
CA PHE A 149 5.81 4.63 -7.70
C PHE A 149 6.70 3.45 -8.08
N TYR A 150 7.98 3.68 -8.39
CA TYR A 150 8.81 2.70 -9.09
C TYR A 150 9.92 2.08 -8.25
N SER A 151 10.13 2.55 -7.02
CA SER A 151 11.15 1.94 -6.15
C SER A 151 10.58 0.78 -5.35
N GLN A 152 11.47 -0.12 -4.90
CA GLN A 152 11.12 -1.19 -3.96
C GLN A 152 10.60 -0.68 -2.61
N GLN A 153 10.97 0.55 -2.21
CA GLN A 153 10.49 1.21 -1.00
C GLN A 153 9.13 1.91 -1.21
N GLY A 154 8.73 2.14 -2.46
CA GLY A 154 7.42 2.63 -2.86
C GLY A 154 6.43 1.49 -3.12
N ILE A 155 5.48 1.73 -4.03
CA ILE A 155 4.45 0.75 -4.39
C ILE A 155 4.84 -0.19 -5.53
N GLY A 156 5.99 0.02 -6.16
CA GLY A 156 6.60 -0.97 -7.06
C GLY A 156 5.88 -1.21 -8.39
N LEU A 157 5.35 -0.15 -9.03
CA LEU A 157 4.88 -0.23 -10.41
C LEU A 157 5.99 -0.79 -11.32
N ASN A 158 5.63 -1.70 -12.22
CA ASN A 158 6.58 -2.41 -13.07
C ASN A 158 6.46 -2.04 -14.55
N LEU A 159 5.45 -1.25 -14.92
CA LEU A 159 5.30 -0.64 -16.23
C LEU A 159 5.08 0.86 -16.13
N LEU A 160 5.54 1.56 -17.17
CA LEU A 160 5.24 2.98 -17.39
C LEU A 160 4.58 3.10 -18.75
N ARG A 161 3.39 3.67 -18.77
CA ARG A 161 2.70 4.02 -20.01
C ARG A 161 3.10 5.45 -20.40
N SER A 162 3.57 5.60 -21.62
CA SER A 162 3.83 6.90 -22.23
C SER A 162 2.92 7.08 -23.43
N ALA A 163 2.35 8.27 -23.58
CA ALA A 163 1.61 8.63 -24.79
C ALA A 163 2.61 9.00 -25.90
N THR A 164 2.38 8.54 -27.12
CA THR A 164 3.19 8.91 -28.30
C THR A 164 2.75 10.27 -28.89
N THR A 165 1.53 10.71 -28.57
CA THR A 165 0.93 11.97 -28.99
C THR A 165 0.12 12.57 -27.83
N SER A 166 -0.34 13.82 -27.97
CA SER A 166 -1.30 14.40 -27.03
C SER A 166 -2.56 13.52 -26.93
N GLY A 167 -3.04 13.31 -25.70
CA GLY A 167 -4.24 12.53 -25.42
C GLY A 167 -5.02 13.15 -24.27
N VAL A 168 -6.33 12.94 -24.26
CA VAL A 168 -7.25 13.40 -23.22
C VAL A 168 -8.20 12.25 -22.90
N GLY A 169 -8.51 12.07 -21.61
CA GLY A 169 -9.53 11.13 -21.15
C GLY A 169 -10.93 11.53 -21.63
N VAL A 170 -11.87 10.59 -21.68
CA VAL A 170 -13.26 10.90 -22.06
C VAL A 170 -13.90 11.76 -20.96
N LYS A 171 -14.52 12.88 -21.33
CA LYS A 171 -15.16 13.79 -20.37
C LYS A 171 -16.38 13.11 -19.73
N SER A 172 -16.31 12.88 -18.42
CA SER A 172 -17.41 12.37 -17.61
C SER A 172 -18.32 13.52 -17.16
N SER A 173 -19.62 13.26 -17.00
CA SER A 173 -20.58 14.24 -16.48
C SER A 173 -20.44 14.51 -14.98
N GLN A 174 -19.61 13.75 -14.26
CA GLN A 174 -19.35 13.96 -12.82
C GLN A 174 -18.20 14.95 -12.60
N LYS A 175 -18.25 15.72 -11.49
CA LYS A 175 -17.09 16.51 -11.04
C LYS A 175 -15.94 15.58 -10.68
N THR A 176 -14.93 15.55 -11.54
CA THR A 176 -13.78 14.64 -11.45
C THR A 176 -12.51 15.29 -10.90
N ALA A 177 -12.55 16.60 -10.58
CA ALA A 177 -11.42 17.29 -9.94
C ALA A 177 -10.96 16.60 -8.64
N PRO A 178 -9.68 16.74 -8.24
CA PRO A 178 -9.13 16.11 -7.05
C PRO A 178 -9.92 16.43 -5.78
N ILE A 179 -10.14 15.41 -4.95
CA ILE A 179 -10.74 15.57 -3.62
C ILE A 179 -9.71 15.07 -2.62
N LEU A 180 -9.03 16.01 -1.96
CA LEU A 180 -7.91 15.68 -1.07
C LEU A 180 -8.36 14.80 0.10
N GLY A 181 -7.79 13.60 0.18
CA GLY A 181 -8.05 12.66 1.26
C GLY A 181 -9.31 11.81 1.10
N SER A 182 -9.95 11.81 -0.09
CA SER A 182 -11.18 11.04 -0.32
C SER A 182 -10.98 9.53 -0.12
N TRP A 183 -11.47 8.99 1.00
CA TRP A 183 -11.50 7.54 1.24
C TRP A 183 -12.39 6.83 0.21
N ALA A 184 -13.55 7.40 -0.10
CA ALA A 184 -14.50 6.80 -1.03
C ALA A 184 -13.88 6.52 -2.41
N ARG A 185 -13.05 7.43 -2.94
CA ARG A 185 -12.32 7.21 -4.20
C ARG A 185 -11.26 6.11 -4.06
N GLY A 186 -10.53 6.08 -2.95
CA GLY A 186 -9.55 5.03 -2.68
C GLY A 186 -10.16 3.64 -2.50
N GLU A 187 -11.30 3.55 -1.82
CA GLU A 187 -12.03 2.30 -1.63
C GLU A 187 -12.66 1.82 -2.94
N GLN A 188 -13.32 2.72 -3.68
CA GLN A 188 -13.90 2.40 -4.98
C GLN A 188 -12.81 1.87 -5.93
N PHE A 189 -11.64 2.51 -5.95
CA PHE A 189 -10.49 2.04 -6.73
C PHE A 189 -10.10 0.61 -6.37
N ALA A 190 -9.96 0.30 -5.07
CA ALA A 190 -9.57 -1.03 -4.61
C ALA A 190 -10.64 -2.09 -4.95
N GLN A 191 -11.92 -1.75 -4.78
CA GLN A 191 -13.05 -2.63 -5.10
C GLN A 191 -13.11 -2.93 -6.59
N THR A 192 -12.98 -1.91 -7.46
CA THR A 192 -12.96 -2.11 -8.92
C THR A 192 -11.77 -2.96 -9.34
N LEU A 193 -10.57 -2.69 -8.83
CA LEU A 193 -9.38 -3.47 -9.15
C LEU A 193 -9.52 -4.93 -8.71
N LEU A 194 -10.05 -5.17 -7.52
CA LEU A 194 -10.34 -6.51 -7.02
C LEU A 194 -11.35 -7.21 -7.94
N GLN A 195 -12.45 -6.55 -8.30
CA GLN A 195 -13.48 -7.10 -9.17
C GLN A 195 -12.94 -7.45 -10.57
N ASP A 196 -12.12 -6.59 -11.17
CA ASP A 196 -11.48 -6.84 -12.47
C ASP A 196 -10.58 -8.09 -12.39
N ILE A 197 -9.77 -8.19 -11.34
CA ILE A 197 -8.96 -9.37 -11.07
C ILE A 197 -9.87 -10.60 -10.91
N GLU A 198 -10.98 -10.51 -10.18
CA GLU A 198 -11.87 -11.65 -10.00
C GLU A 198 -12.47 -12.15 -11.31
N GLN A 199 -12.74 -11.24 -12.24
CA GLN A 199 -13.26 -11.52 -13.58
C GLN A 199 -12.18 -11.99 -14.58
N GLY A 200 -10.92 -12.10 -14.15
CA GLY A 200 -9.85 -12.65 -14.98
C GLY A 200 -9.12 -11.62 -15.84
N PHE A 201 -9.26 -10.32 -15.54
CA PHE A 201 -8.48 -9.28 -16.21
C PHE A 201 -6.98 -9.47 -15.94
N ASN A 202 -6.20 -9.31 -17.01
CA ASN A 202 -4.76 -9.51 -17.02
C ASN A 202 -4.01 -8.22 -17.41
N GLY A 203 -4.48 -7.07 -16.94
CA GLY A 203 -3.70 -5.83 -16.92
C GLY A 203 -4.47 -4.72 -16.23
N TRP A 204 -3.78 -3.90 -15.44
CA TRP A 204 -4.39 -2.71 -14.86
C TRP A 204 -3.46 -1.51 -14.95
N PHE A 205 -3.99 -0.39 -15.45
CA PHE A 205 -3.23 0.80 -15.79
C PHE A 205 -4.00 2.01 -15.30
N ASP A 206 -3.42 2.77 -14.37
CA ASP A 206 -3.99 4.05 -13.98
C ASP A 206 -3.79 5.09 -15.09
N TRP A 207 -4.61 6.15 -15.05
CA TRP A 207 -4.48 7.27 -15.97
C TRP A 207 -3.32 8.19 -15.57
N ASN A 208 -3.56 9.33 -14.93
CA ASN A 208 -2.48 10.24 -14.52
C ASN A 208 -2.02 9.89 -13.10
N LEU A 209 -0.75 9.51 -12.94
CA LEU A 209 -0.18 9.20 -11.62
C LEU A 209 0.03 10.44 -10.75
N VAL A 210 0.16 11.61 -11.35
CA VAL A 210 0.36 12.89 -10.67
C VAL A 210 -0.45 13.98 -11.36
N LEU A 211 -1.24 14.72 -10.59
CA LEU A 211 -1.91 15.95 -11.03
C LEU A 211 -1.69 17.07 -10.00
N ASP A 212 -2.07 18.30 -10.33
CA ASP A 212 -2.07 19.40 -9.35
C ASP A 212 -3.39 19.47 -8.56
N GLU A 213 -3.52 20.47 -7.69
CA GLU A 213 -4.68 20.67 -6.81
C GLU A 213 -6.01 20.89 -7.57
N GLU A 214 -5.95 21.24 -8.86
CA GLU A 214 -7.11 21.45 -9.73
C GLU A 214 -7.40 20.23 -10.64
N GLY A 215 -6.51 19.25 -10.69
CA GLY A 215 -6.59 18.14 -11.65
C GLY A 215 -6.04 18.50 -13.04
N SER A 216 -5.18 19.52 -13.07
CA SER A 216 -4.55 20.12 -14.23
C SER A 216 -3.10 19.63 -14.41
N PRO A 217 -2.46 19.90 -15.56
CA PRO A 217 -3.00 20.60 -16.74
C PRO A 217 -3.81 19.69 -17.68
N ASN A 218 -5.01 20.14 -18.06
CA ASN A 218 -5.84 19.49 -19.08
C ASN A 218 -6.43 20.53 -20.04
N TYR A 219 -6.02 20.52 -21.32
CA TYR A 219 -6.44 21.51 -22.31
C TYR A 219 -7.92 21.44 -22.71
N ALA A 220 -8.62 20.34 -22.38
CA ALA A 220 -10.04 20.14 -22.64
C ALA A 220 -10.92 20.39 -21.40
N GLU A 221 -10.32 20.88 -20.31
CA GLU A 221 -10.99 21.10 -19.02
C GLU A 221 -11.71 19.83 -18.51
N ASN A 222 -11.07 18.68 -18.73
CA ASN A 222 -11.50 17.39 -18.22
C ASN A 222 -10.62 17.00 -17.02
N TYR A 223 -10.82 17.71 -15.90
CA TYR A 223 -10.04 17.52 -14.68
C TYR A 223 -10.29 16.15 -14.07
N GLU A 224 -9.25 15.47 -13.60
CA GLU A 224 -9.36 14.15 -12.96
C GLU A 224 -8.66 14.16 -11.60
N ASP A 225 -8.89 13.13 -10.79
CA ASP A 225 -8.09 12.88 -9.59
C ASP A 225 -6.86 12.06 -9.97
N ALA A 226 -5.88 12.02 -9.07
CA ALA A 226 -4.67 11.22 -9.23
C ALA A 226 -4.22 10.65 -7.88
N PRO A 227 -3.49 9.52 -7.85
CA PRO A 227 -2.93 8.99 -6.60
C PRO A 227 -2.02 9.98 -5.86
N ILE A 228 -1.31 10.84 -6.59
CA ILE A 228 -0.49 11.92 -6.03
C ILE A 228 -0.97 13.28 -6.55
N ILE A 229 -1.16 14.22 -5.62
CA ILE A 229 -1.50 15.61 -5.92
C ILE A 229 -0.33 16.53 -5.55
N ALA A 230 0.24 17.21 -6.53
CA ALA A 230 1.33 18.16 -6.34
C ALA A 230 0.79 19.53 -5.90
N ASN A 231 1.30 20.08 -4.81
CA ASN A 231 0.99 21.45 -4.41
C ASN A 231 1.82 22.42 -5.26
N LEU A 232 1.22 22.93 -6.33
CA LEU A 232 1.88 23.90 -7.22
C LEU A 232 1.84 25.34 -6.70
N THR A 233 1.03 25.60 -5.68
CA THR A 233 0.98 26.89 -4.98
C THR A 233 2.28 27.13 -4.20
N SER A 234 2.68 26.18 -3.36
CA SER A 234 3.92 26.25 -2.58
C SER A 234 5.12 25.68 -3.34
N ARG A 235 4.91 24.61 -4.14
CA ARG A 235 5.95 23.80 -4.81
C ARG A 235 6.93 23.13 -3.85
N LEU A 236 6.57 23.01 -2.58
CA LEU A 236 7.43 22.45 -1.52
C LEU A 236 6.97 21.07 -1.03
N GLU A 237 5.78 20.65 -1.44
CA GLU A 237 5.17 19.40 -1.00
C GLU A 237 4.24 18.79 -2.04
N PHE A 238 3.90 17.52 -1.84
CA PHE A 238 2.84 16.82 -2.54
C PHE A 238 2.08 15.93 -1.57
N TYR A 239 0.88 15.51 -1.97
CA TYR A 239 -0.04 14.74 -1.17
C TYR A 239 -0.26 13.37 -1.80
N ARG A 240 -0.04 12.30 -1.02
CA ARG A 240 -0.48 10.95 -1.41
C ARG A 240 -1.91 10.76 -0.94
N GLN A 241 -2.80 10.52 -1.90
CA GLN A 241 -4.22 10.27 -1.70
C GLN A 241 -4.45 8.86 -1.16
N PRO A 242 -5.60 8.55 -0.52
CA PRO A 242 -5.98 7.17 -0.18
C PRO A 242 -5.86 6.19 -1.36
N MET A 243 -6.17 6.65 -2.57
CA MET A 243 -5.99 5.88 -3.82
C MET A 243 -4.56 5.37 -4.04
N PHE A 244 -3.54 6.12 -3.65
CA PHE A 244 -2.13 5.67 -3.73
C PHE A 244 -1.89 4.43 -2.87
N TYR A 245 -2.44 4.41 -1.66
CA TYR A 245 -2.30 3.29 -0.73
C TYR A 245 -3.12 2.10 -1.18
N SER A 246 -4.38 2.34 -1.61
CA SER A 246 -5.22 1.33 -2.24
C SER A 246 -4.50 0.64 -3.40
N MET A 247 -3.89 1.40 -4.31
CA MET A 247 -3.10 0.85 -5.41
C MET A 247 -1.89 0.05 -4.90
N GLY A 248 -1.21 0.52 -3.86
CA GLY A 248 -0.07 -0.20 -3.29
C GLY A 248 -0.39 -1.56 -2.69
N HIS A 249 -1.61 -1.77 -2.16
CA HIS A 249 -2.04 -3.09 -1.68
C HIS A 249 -2.01 -4.17 -2.76
N PHE A 250 -2.18 -3.80 -4.03
CA PHE A 250 -2.09 -4.70 -5.18
C PHE A 250 -0.70 -4.69 -5.79
N THR A 251 -0.16 -3.50 -6.06
CA THR A 251 1.07 -3.35 -6.85
C THR A 251 2.33 -3.78 -6.10
N LYS A 252 2.42 -3.46 -4.80
CA LYS A 252 3.61 -3.72 -4.00
C LYS A 252 3.77 -5.20 -3.63
N PHE A 253 2.64 -5.84 -3.33
CA PHE A 253 2.62 -7.16 -2.71
C PHE A 253 2.36 -8.30 -3.69
N LEU A 254 2.08 -7.99 -4.96
CA LEU A 254 1.85 -8.96 -6.02
C LEU A 254 2.95 -8.84 -7.09
N PRO A 255 4.17 -9.33 -6.82
CA PRO A 255 5.24 -9.31 -7.80
C PRO A 255 4.85 -10.08 -9.07
N LYS A 256 5.49 -9.72 -10.18
CA LYS A 256 5.27 -10.35 -11.50
C LYS A 256 5.38 -11.87 -11.40
N GLY A 257 4.40 -12.57 -11.97
CA GLY A 257 4.33 -14.03 -11.96
C GLY A 257 3.57 -14.61 -10.78
N SER A 258 3.05 -13.78 -9.87
CA SER A 258 2.06 -14.21 -8.88
C SER A 258 0.86 -14.86 -9.58
N VAL A 259 0.32 -15.93 -8.99
CA VAL A 259 -0.80 -16.70 -9.53
C VAL A 259 -1.97 -16.54 -8.59
N ARG A 260 -3.14 -16.16 -9.12
CA ARG A 260 -4.36 -16.11 -8.31
C ARG A 260 -4.73 -17.51 -7.84
N ILE A 261 -5.04 -17.62 -6.56
CA ILE A 261 -5.54 -18.84 -5.91
C ILE A 261 -6.95 -18.58 -5.36
N SER A 262 -7.69 -19.64 -5.08
CA SER A 262 -9.05 -19.54 -4.55
C SER A 262 -9.04 -18.93 -3.14
N ALA A 263 -9.90 -17.94 -2.93
CA ALA A 263 -10.22 -17.35 -1.64
C ALA A 263 -11.75 -17.22 -1.57
N GLU A 264 -12.38 -17.97 -0.67
CA GLU A 264 -13.83 -17.96 -0.52
C GLU A 264 -14.19 -17.26 0.81
N SER A 265 -14.99 -16.19 0.74
CA SER A 265 -15.48 -15.45 1.91
C SER A 265 -16.89 -15.93 2.28
N THR A 266 -17.14 -16.15 3.57
CA THR A 266 -18.49 -16.45 4.07
C THR A 266 -19.40 -15.24 4.13
N ASN A 267 -18.88 -14.03 3.90
CA ASN A 267 -19.65 -12.78 3.91
C ASN A 267 -19.41 -11.99 2.61
N PRO A 268 -20.45 -11.74 1.79
CA PRO A 268 -20.30 -11.00 0.53
C PRO A 268 -19.94 -9.52 0.70
N GLN A 269 -20.07 -8.94 1.91
CA GLN A 269 -19.66 -7.55 2.20
C GLN A 269 -18.15 -7.40 2.43
N VAL A 270 -17.43 -8.53 2.53
CA VAL A 270 -15.97 -8.55 2.64
C VAL A 270 -15.40 -9.11 1.35
N SER A 271 -14.90 -8.20 0.51
CA SER A 271 -14.25 -8.55 -0.75
C SER A 271 -12.85 -9.09 -0.47
N THR A 272 -12.47 -10.18 -1.10
CA THR A 272 -11.16 -10.80 -0.89
C THR A 272 -10.59 -11.42 -2.16
N VAL A 273 -9.27 -11.38 -2.29
CA VAL A 273 -8.56 -12.14 -3.32
C VAL A 273 -7.22 -12.62 -2.79
N ALA A 274 -6.77 -13.80 -3.20
CA ALA A 274 -5.51 -14.37 -2.77
C ALA A 274 -4.61 -14.77 -3.93
N PHE A 275 -3.30 -14.75 -3.66
CA PHE A 275 -2.27 -15.04 -4.65
C PHE A 275 -1.15 -15.86 -4.04
N LEU A 276 -0.68 -16.85 -4.81
CA LEU A 276 0.60 -17.50 -4.60
C LEU A 276 1.68 -16.74 -5.35
N ARG A 277 2.63 -16.19 -4.62
CA ARG A 277 3.77 -15.42 -5.15
C ARG A 277 4.89 -16.35 -5.64
N PRO A 278 5.79 -15.87 -6.53
CA PRO A 278 6.92 -16.66 -7.01
C PRO A 278 7.87 -17.15 -5.92
N ASP A 279 8.02 -16.38 -4.83
CA ASP A 279 8.83 -16.71 -3.64
C ASP A 279 8.15 -17.74 -2.70
N GLN A 280 7.06 -18.36 -3.15
CA GLN A 280 6.23 -19.33 -2.41
C GLN A 280 5.46 -18.73 -1.23
N SER A 281 5.49 -17.41 -1.03
CA SER A 281 4.60 -16.74 -0.09
C SER A 281 3.19 -16.57 -0.65
N VAL A 282 2.21 -16.40 0.23
CA VAL A 282 0.82 -16.11 -0.08
C VAL A 282 0.53 -14.66 0.30
N ALA A 283 -0.15 -13.95 -0.59
CA ALA A 283 -0.70 -12.62 -0.33
C ALA A 283 -2.23 -12.69 -0.40
N VAL A 284 -2.91 -12.31 0.67
CA VAL A 284 -4.38 -12.24 0.74
C VAL A 284 -4.78 -10.78 0.95
N LEU A 285 -5.52 -10.23 0.00
CA LEU A 285 -6.07 -8.89 0.07
C LEU A 285 -7.50 -8.98 0.59
N VAL A 286 -7.84 -8.16 1.58
CA VAL A 286 -9.16 -8.11 2.20
C VAL A 286 -9.63 -6.66 2.28
N ILE A 287 -10.85 -6.38 1.81
CA ILE A 287 -11.47 -5.06 1.91
C ILE A 287 -12.68 -5.16 2.84
N ASN A 288 -12.64 -4.43 3.95
CA ASN A 288 -13.78 -4.24 4.84
C ASN A 288 -14.46 -2.90 4.54
N SER A 289 -15.51 -2.93 3.73
CA SER A 289 -16.31 -1.74 3.40
C SER A 289 -17.42 -1.44 4.42
N GLU A 290 -17.50 -2.23 5.50
CA GLU A 290 -18.47 -1.98 6.55
C GLU A 290 -18.09 -0.77 7.41
N SER A 291 -19.12 -0.12 7.93
CA SER A 291 -18.97 0.97 8.91
C SER A 291 -18.58 0.49 10.31
N ALA A 292 -18.48 -0.83 10.52
CA ALA A 292 -18.04 -1.45 11.76
C ALA A 292 -16.84 -2.38 11.54
N GLY A 293 -16.15 -2.72 12.63
CA GLY A 293 -15.07 -3.70 12.57
C GLY A 293 -15.59 -5.11 12.31
N ILE A 294 -14.74 -5.98 11.79
CA ILE A 294 -15.08 -7.39 11.52
C ILE A 294 -14.13 -8.33 12.25
N ASP A 295 -14.65 -9.46 12.70
CA ASP A 295 -13.84 -10.57 13.20
C ASP A 295 -13.54 -11.49 12.03
N LEU A 296 -12.32 -11.45 11.51
CA LEU A 296 -11.89 -12.27 10.38
C LEU A 296 -11.16 -13.51 10.88
N GLY A 297 -11.60 -14.70 10.47
CA GLY A 297 -10.78 -15.90 10.48
C GLY A 297 -10.24 -16.19 9.09
N LEU A 298 -8.92 -16.28 8.97
CA LEU A 298 -8.26 -16.74 7.76
C LEU A 298 -7.86 -18.20 7.98
N GLN A 299 -8.29 -19.09 7.09
CA GLN A 299 -7.94 -20.50 7.11
C GLN A 299 -7.25 -20.88 5.80
N ASP A 300 -5.99 -21.27 5.89
CA ASP A 300 -5.21 -21.81 4.78
C ASP A 300 -5.09 -23.33 4.92
N ASN A 301 -5.30 -24.05 3.82
CA ASN A 301 -5.32 -25.52 3.83
C ASN A 301 -3.95 -26.17 4.10
N LEU A 302 -2.86 -25.44 3.94
CA LEU A 302 -1.50 -25.91 4.23
C LEU A 302 -0.96 -25.36 5.55
N ARG A 303 -1.20 -24.08 5.85
CA ARG A 303 -0.59 -23.39 7.00
C ARG A 303 -1.41 -23.51 8.29
N GLY A 304 -2.73 -23.66 8.19
CA GLY A 304 -3.64 -23.52 9.31
C GLY A 304 -4.30 -22.13 9.32
N GLY A 305 -4.83 -21.72 10.47
CA GLY A 305 -5.59 -20.47 10.55
C GLY A 305 -5.11 -19.48 11.59
N VAL A 306 -5.61 -18.26 11.45
CA VAL A 306 -5.30 -17.10 12.29
C VAL A 306 -6.52 -16.20 12.36
N LEU A 307 -6.72 -15.56 13.52
CA LEU A 307 -7.86 -14.70 13.78
C LEU A 307 -7.41 -13.23 13.86
N PHE A 308 -8.12 -12.36 13.16
CA PHE A 308 -7.90 -10.92 13.14
C PHE A 308 -9.16 -10.15 13.55
N LYS A 309 -8.95 -8.99 14.16
CA LYS A 309 -9.94 -7.94 14.31
C LYS A 309 -9.57 -6.82 13.34
N LEU A 310 -10.37 -6.67 12.28
CA LEU A 310 -10.14 -5.63 11.27
C LEU A 310 -11.00 -4.39 11.59
N PRO A 311 -10.45 -3.17 11.47
CA PRO A 311 -11.20 -1.93 11.64
C PRO A 311 -12.22 -1.71 10.51
N PRO A 312 -13.25 -0.85 10.71
CA PRO A 312 -14.18 -0.46 9.65
C PRO A 312 -13.47 0.28 8.51
N ASN A 313 -14.09 0.29 7.32
CA ASN A 313 -13.63 1.06 6.16
C ASN A 313 -12.11 0.93 5.95
N SER A 314 -11.65 -0.28 5.68
CA SER A 314 -10.23 -0.62 5.70
C SER A 314 -9.85 -1.64 4.62
N ILE A 315 -8.58 -1.60 4.24
CA ILE A 315 -7.95 -2.49 3.26
C ILE A 315 -6.74 -3.12 3.92
N HIS A 316 -6.63 -4.44 3.80
CA HIS A 316 -5.57 -5.23 4.40
C HIS A 316 -4.90 -6.12 3.36
N THR A 317 -3.58 -6.26 3.45
CA THR A 317 -2.82 -7.30 2.76
C THR A 317 -2.13 -8.17 3.80
N ILE A 318 -2.52 -9.43 3.87
CA ILE A 318 -1.96 -10.44 4.77
C ILE A 318 -0.92 -11.25 3.97
N LEU A 319 0.31 -11.29 4.47
CA LEU A 319 1.47 -11.92 3.86
C LEU A 319 2.01 -13.02 4.75
N TYR A 320 2.21 -14.21 4.20
CA TYR A 320 2.75 -15.37 4.92
C TYR A 320 3.31 -16.41 3.95
N LYS A 321 3.92 -17.49 4.44
CA LYS A 321 4.42 -18.60 3.60
C LYS A 321 3.56 -19.85 3.65
#